data_AF-A0A8C6H3V5-F1
#
_entry.id   AF-A0A8C6H3V5-F1
#
_cell.length_a   1.000
_cell.length_b   1.000
_cell.length_c   1.000
_cell.angle_alpha   90.00
_cell.angle_beta   90.00
_cell.angle_gamma   90.00
#
_symmetry.space_group_name_H-M   'P 1'
#
loop_
_entity.id
_entity.type
_entity.pdbx_description
1 polymer ?
#
loop_
_entity_poly.entity_id
_entity_poly.type
_entity_poly.pdbx_seq_one_letter_code
_entity_poly.pdbx_strand_id
1 'polypeptide(L)'
;MASLFTQEIHLSKRHEEIVSQRLMLLQKMKNKFGDENTERASLLQATETASRRNLRLLQDIDAAEEAFQTKLIPHPQPSMLSLETRYWASVEEHIPKWELFLLGRAPYPIGAENQNEQQRQFESPLKGLRLDPCTVIDLPRKV
;
A
#
# COMPACT_ATOMS: atom_id res chain seq x y z
N MET A 1 60.35 -59.50 37.57
CA MET A 1 60.14 -58.25 38.33
C MET A 1 60.35 -57.00 37.46
N ALA A 2 61.51 -56.83 36.80
CA ALA A 2 61.81 -55.62 36.02
C ALA A 2 60.84 -55.32 34.84
N SER A 3 60.32 -56.34 34.14
CA SER A 3 59.43 -56.16 32.98
C SER A 3 58.05 -55.55 33.30
N LEU A 4 57.48 -55.86 34.46
CA LEU A 4 56.18 -55.29 34.87
C LEU A 4 56.34 -53.82 35.27
N PHE A 5 57.44 -53.51 35.95
CA PHE A 5 57.77 -52.15 36.35
C PHE A 5 57.99 -51.22 35.15
N THR A 6 58.69 -51.69 34.10
CA THR A 6 58.85 -50.92 32.86
C THR A 6 57.52 -50.66 32.15
N GLN A 7 56.59 -51.62 32.21
CA GLN A 7 55.27 -51.48 31.61
C GLN A 7 54.42 -50.46 32.37
N GLU A 8 54.45 -50.48 33.71
CA GLU A 8 53.76 -49.52 34.56
C GLU A 8 54.24 -48.08 34.31
N ILE A 9 55.56 -47.88 34.22
CA ILE A 9 56.14 -46.58 33.88
C ILE A 9 55.63 -46.08 32.52
N HIS A 10 55.59 -46.96 31.52
CA HIS A 10 55.10 -46.61 30.19
C HIS A 10 53.61 -46.23 30.20
N LEU A 11 52.78 -47.01 30.92
CA LEU A 11 51.35 -46.71 31.08
C LEU A 11 51.12 -45.39 31.81
N SER A 12 51.85 -45.13 32.89
CA SER A 12 51.80 -43.87 33.62
C SER A 12 52.17 -42.69 32.72
N LYS A 13 53.24 -42.81 31.91
CA LYS A 13 53.61 -41.77 30.94
C LYS A 13 52.50 -41.49 29.92
N ARG A 14 51.86 -42.54 29.40
CA ARG A 14 50.72 -42.41 28.48
C ARG A 14 49.51 -41.77 29.15
N HIS A 15 49.26 -42.09 30.41
CA HIS A 15 48.19 -41.50 31.19
C HIS A 15 48.39 -39.98 31.34
N GLU A 16 49.58 -39.54 31.74
CA GLU A 16 49.91 -38.11 31.84
C GLU A 16 49.76 -37.38 30.49
N GLU A 17 50.13 -38.04 29.40
CA GLU A 17 49.92 -37.53 28.03
C GLU A 17 48.42 -37.34 27.73
N ILE A 18 47.58 -38.30 28.08
CA ILE A 18 46.13 -38.22 27.88
C ILE A 18 45.53 -37.11 28.75
N VAL A 19 45.94 -37.03 30.02
CA VAL A 19 45.45 -36.02 30.96
C VAL A 19 45.84 -34.61 30.51
N SER A 20 47.09 -34.41 30.08
CA SER A 20 47.56 -33.12 29.57
C SER A 20 46.84 -32.69 28.29
N GLN A 21 46.60 -33.60 27.34
CA GLN A 21 45.82 -33.31 26.15
C GLN A 21 44.37 -32.93 26.48
N ARG A 22 43.73 -33.67 27.38
CA ARG A 22 42.37 -33.37 27.85
C ARG A 22 42.30 -32.00 28.51
N LEU A 23 43.29 -31.66 29.35
CA LEU A 23 43.37 -30.35 30.01
C LEU A 23 43.48 -29.23 28.97
N MET A 24 44.37 -29.37 27.99
CA MET A 24 44.54 -28.39 26.92
C MET A 24 43.24 -28.19 26.12
N LEU A 25 42.56 -29.28 25.75
CA LEU A 25 41.31 -29.22 25.01
C LEU A 25 40.21 -28.51 25.80
N LEU A 26 40.05 -28.86 27.09
CA LEU A 26 39.06 -28.23 27.96
C LEU A 26 39.32 -26.73 28.13
N GLN A 27 40.59 -26.33 28.28
CA GLN A 27 40.96 -24.92 28.36
C GLN A 27 40.65 -24.19 27.05
N LYS A 28 40.97 -24.79 25.89
CA LYS A 28 40.64 -24.22 24.58
C LYS A 28 39.13 -24.05 24.38
N MET A 29 38.34 -25.06 24.77
CA MET A 29 36.88 -24.99 24.69
C MET A 29 36.31 -23.90 25.61
N LYS A 30 36.84 -23.79 26.84
CA LYS A 30 36.43 -22.75 27.79
C LYS A 30 36.70 -21.35 27.26
N ASN A 31 37.89 -21.12 26.72
CA ASN A 31 38.29 -19.82 26.18
C ASN A 31 37.40 -19.44 24.97
N LYS A 32 37.24 -20.36 24.01
CA LYS A 32 36.39 -20.14 22.83
C LYS A 32 34.94 -19.77 23.23
N PHE A 33 34.38 -20.48 24.20
CA PHE A 33 33.03 -20.19 24.68
C PHE A 33 32.94 -18.83 25.37
N GLY A 34 33.97 -18.45 26.14
CA GLY A 34 34.06 -17.12 26.75
C GLY A 34 34.06 -16.00 25.72
N ASP A 35 34.89 -16.14 24.68
CA ASP A 35 35.03 -15.15 23.61
C ASP A 35 33.73 -15.03 22.78
N GLU A 36 33.14 -16.16 22.37
CA GLU A 36 31.86 -16.13 21.64
C GLU A 36 30.72 -15.51 22.47
N ASN A 37 30.72 -15.71 23.78
CA ASN A 37 29.69 -15.17 24.66
C ASN A 37 29.83 -13.64 24.84
N THR A 38 31.05 -13.12 24.97
CA THR A 38 31.30 -11.67 25.06
C THR A 38 31.01 -10.98 23.73
N GLU A 39 31.41 -11.56 22.61
CA GLU A 39 31.07 -11.06 21.27
C GLU A 39 29.55 -11.01 21.06
N ARG A 40 28.83 -12.10 21.35
CA ARG A 40 27.36 -12.12 21.26
C ARG A 40 26.70 -11.08 22.15
N ALA A 41 27.17 -10.91 23.38
CA ALA A 41 26.65 -9.88 24.29
C ALA A 41 26.86 -8.47 23.72
N SER A 42 28.04 -8.18 23.18
CA SER A 42 28.35 -6.89 22.55
C SER A 42 27.48 -6.63 21.31
N LEU A 43 27.25 -7.64 20.47
CA LEU A 43 26.39 -7.56 19.29
C LEU A 43 24.93 -7.31 19.69
N LEU A 44 24.43 -8.03 20.69
CA LEU A 44 23.07 -7.81 21.21
C LEU A 44 22.91 -6.38 21.74
N GLN A 45 23.89 -5.88 22.49
CA GLN A 45 23.85 -4.51 22.99
C GLN A 45 23.87 -3.47 21.84
N ALA A 46 24.70 -3.69 20.83
CA ALA A 46 24.79 -2.80 19.66
C ALA A 46 23.48 -2.79 18.87
N THR A 47 22.90 -3.96 18.61
CA THR A 47 21.62 -4.10 17.88
C THR A 47 20.45 -3.50 18.65
N GLU A 48 20.38 -3.70 19.97
CA GLU A 48 19.36 -3.10 20.82
C GLU A 48 19.49 -1.56 20.85
N THR A 49 20.71 -1.05 20.94
CA THR A 49 20.98 0.40 20.89
C THR A 49 20.61 1.00 19.55
N ALA A 50 20.95 0.34 18.45
CA ALA A 50 20.55 0.75 17.11
C ALA A 50 19.03 0.71 16.95
N SER A 51 18.36 -0.33 17.45
CA SER A 51 16.91 -0.47 17.43
C SER A 51 16.21 0.68 18.18
N ARG A 52 16.65 1.00 19.41
CA ARG A 52 16.13 2.14 20.17
C ARG A 52 16.33 3.47 19.44
N ARG A 53 17.50 3.68 18.83
CA ARG A 53 17.76 4.89 18.03
C ARG A 53 16.84 4.97 16.82
N ASN A 54 16.69 3.88 16.08
CA ASN A 54 15.85 3.82 14.89
C ASN A 54 14.37 4.07 15.25
N LEU A 55 13.88 3.52 16.36
CA LEU A 55 12.53 3.78 16.84
C LEU A 55 12.28 5.27 17.11
N ARG A 56 13.23 5.95 17.76
CA ARG A 56 13.13 7.40 18.01
C ARG A 56 13.13 8.20 16.71
N LEU A 57 14.01 7.85 15.77
CA LEU A 57 14.06 8.50 14.46
C LEU A 57 12.74 8.35 13.70
N LEU A 58 12.10 7.18 13.75
CA LEU A 58 10.79 6.98 13.14
C LEU A 58 9.72 7.86 13.80
N GLN A 59 9.72 7.93 15.13
CA GLN A 59 8.79 8.82 15.86
C GLN A 59 8.99 10.31 15.51
N ASP A 60 10.24 10.73 15.36
CA ASP A 60 10.57 12.10 14.96
C ASP A 60 10.12 12.40 13.53
N ILE A 61 10.23 11.42 12.62
CA ILE A 61 9.73 11.51 11.24
C ILE A 61 8.21 11.62 11.23
N ASP A 62 7.50 10.75 11.97
CA ASP A 62 6.05 10.79 12.06
C ASP A 62 5.57 12.14 12.62
N ALA A 63 6.23 12.64 13.68
CA ALA A 63 5.92 13.95 14.25
C ALA A 63 6.17 15.10 13.25
N ALA A 64 7.26 15.03 12.48
CA ALA A 64 7.54 16.00 11.43
C ALA A 64 6.49 15.94 10.31
N GLU A 65 6.07 14.74 9.91
CA GLU A 65 5.02 14.54 8.92
C GLU A 65 3.70 15.18 9.36
N GLU A 66 3.23 14.90 10.57
CA GLU A 66 2.02 15.52 11.13
C GLU A 66 2.13 17.06 11.19
N ALA A 67 3.31 17.57 11.56
CA ALA A 67 3.58 19.00 11.56
C ALA A 67 3.58 19.61 10.15
N PHE A 68 3.87 18.83 9.11
CA PHE A 68 3.73 19.25 7.71
C PHE A 68 2.28 19.14 7.24
N GLN A 69 1.59 18.04 7.51
CA GLN A 69 0.19 17.86 7.11
C GLN A 69 -0.69 18.97 7.68
N THR A 70 -0.52 19.33 8.95
CA THR A 70 -1.24 20.46 9.59
C THR A 70 -0.96 21.81 8.91
N LYS A 71 0.24 22.03 8.38
CA LYS A 71 0.60 23.24 7.61
C LYS A 71 0.14 23.17 6.15
N LEU A 72 0.06 21.97 5.61
CA LEU A 72 -0.25 21.71 4.20
C LEU A 72 -1.73 21.61 3.92
N ILE A 73 -2.61 21.41 4.92
CA ILE A 73 -4.04 21.67 4.75
C ILE A 73 -4.15 23.15 4.43
N PRO A 74 -4.30 23.55 3.16
CA PRO A 74 -4.48 24.95 2.84
C PRO A 74 -5.89 25.20 3.32
N HIS A 75 -6.07 25.93 4.43
CA HIS A 75 -7.37 26.52 4.67
C HIS A 75 -7.54 27.52 3.52
N PRO A 76 -8.37 27.24 2.51
CA PRO A 76 -8.51 28.16 1.39
C PRO A 76 -8.90 29.52 1.97
N GLN A 77 -8.17 30.56 1.57
CA GLN A 77 -8.40 31.92 2.06
C GLN A 77 -9.91 32.21 1.96
N PRO A 78 -10.56 32.78 2.99
CA PRO A 78 -12.00 33.00 2.97
C PRO A 78 -12.51 33.76 1.73
N SER A 79 -11.65 34.61 1.15
CA SER A 79 -11.89 35.29 -0.13
C SER A 79 -11.90 34.34 -1.34
N MET A 80 -11.00 33.37 -1.39
CA MET A 80 -10.94 32.33 -2.42
C MET A 80 -12.16 31.41 -2.35
N LEU A 81 -12.57 30.98 -1.15
CA LEU A 81 -13.80 30.21 -0.95
C LEU A 81 -15.04 30.99 -1.40
N SER A 82 -15.12 32.28 -1.04
CA SER A 82 -16.23 33.14 -1.45
C SER A 82 -16.28 33.31 -2.96
N LEU A 83 -15.11 33.45 -3.61
CA LEU A 83 -15.01 33.55 -5.06
C LEU A 83 -15.42 32.25 -5.75
N GLU A 84 -14.94 31.08 -5.29
CA GLU A 84 -15.33 29.77 -5.82
C GLU A 84 -16.84 29.56 -5.69
N THR A 85 -17.41 29.87 -4.52
CA THR A 85 -18.85 29.76 -4.28
C THR A 85 -19.63 30.64 -5.26
N ARG A 86 -19.21 31.90 -5.43
CA ARG A 86 -19.87 32.84 -6.35
C ARG A 86 -19.68 32.44 -7.81
N TYR A 87 -18.52 31.89 -8.17
CA TYR A 87 -18.24 31.37 -9.49
C TYR A 87 -19.17 30.21 -9.83
N TRP A 88 -19.27 29.19 -8.96
CA TRP A 88 -20.16 28.05 -9.20
C TRP A 88 -21.63 28.45 -9.26
N ALA A 89 -22.08 29.37 -8.40
CA ALA A 89 -23.42 29.94 -8.49
C ALA A 89 -23.67 30.67 -9.82
N SER A 90 -22.68 31.43 -10.30
CA SER A 90 -22.76 32.12 -11.60
C SER A 90 -22.76 31.13 -12.75
N VAL A 91 -21.95 30.06 -12.67
CA VAL A 91 -21.98 28.96 -13.65
C VAL A 91 -23.38 28.38 -13.71
N GLU A 92 -23.97 28.00 -12.57
CA GLU A 92 -25.34 27.46 -12.49
C GLU A 92 -26.40 28.40 -13.08
N GLU A 93 -26.29 29.70 -12.81
CA GLU A 93 -27.19 30.71 -13.39
C GLU A 93 -27.08 30.80 -14.92
N HIS A 94 -25.86 30.62 -15.45
CA HIS A 94 -25.57 30.71 -16.87
C HIS A 94 -25.61 29.35 -17.58
N ILE A 95 -25.86 28.25 -16.86
CA ILE A 95 -26.10 26.94 -17.47
C ILE A 95 -27.35 27.09 -18.34
N PRO A 96 -27.23 26.89 -19.66
CA PRO A 96 -28.37 26.94 -20.54
C PRO A 96 -29.39 25.87 -20.11
N LYS A 97 -30.69 26.23 -20.09
CA LYS A 97 -31.81 25.34 -19.72
C LYS A 97 -32.01 24.15 -20.68
N TRP A 98 -31.03 23.86 -21.55
CA TRP A 98 -31.03 22.73 -22.45
C TRP A 98 -31.16 21.40 -21.69
N GLU A 99 -30.75 21.31 -20.43
CA GLU A 99 -31.01 20.13 -19.60
C GLU A 99 -32.50 19.78 -19.55
N LEU A 100 -33.37 20.77 -19.29
CA LEU A 100 -34.82 20.56 -19.25
C LEU A 100 -35.37 20.16 -20.61
N PHE A 101 -34.77 20.68 -21.67
CA PHE A 101 -35.11 20.33 -23.06
C PHE A 101 -34.67 18.89 -23.41
N LEU A 102 -33.44 18.49 -23.08
CA LEU A 102 -32.90 17.14 -23.28
C LEU A 102 -33.66 16.09 -22.47
N LEU A 103 -34.20 16.47 -21.31
CA LEU A 103 -35.05 15.64 -20.46
C LEU A 103 -36.53 15.61 -20.92
N GLY A 104 -36.87 16.26 -22.04
CA GLY A 104 -38.24 16.30 -22.58
C GLY A 104 -39.23 17.11 -21.74
N ARG A 105 -38.74 17.92 -20.80
CA ARG A 105 -39.55 18.74 -19.89
C ARG A 105 -39.71 20.19 -20.36
N ALA A 106 -39.02 20.60 -21.43
CA ALA A 106 -39.13 21.92 -22.02
C ALA A 106 -39.27 21.86 -23.57
N PRO A 107 -39.98 22.81 -24.19
CA PRO A 107 -40.08 22.91 -25.65
C PRO A 107 -38.72 23.17 -26.31
N TYR A 108 -38.57 22.75 -27.57
CA TYR A 108 -37.38 23.05 -28.38
C TYR A 108 -37.15 24.57 -28.45
N PRO A 109 -35.94 25.09 -28.20
CA PRO A 109 -35.67 26.51 -28.38
C PRO A 109 -35.92 26.88 -29.84
N ILE A 110 -36.87 27.80 -30.05
CA ILE A 110 -37.32 28.28 -31.36
C ILE A 110 -36.15 29.04 -32.01
N GLY A 111 -35.47 28.33 -32.91
CA GLY A 111 -34.32 28.84 -33.67
C GLY A 111 -33.85 27.90 -34.79
N ALA A 112 -34.57 26.81 -35.06
CA ALA A 112 -34.41 26.03 -36.28
C ALA A 112 -35.65 26.26 -37.15
N GLU A 113 -35.74 27.46 -37.75
CA GLU A 113 -36.65 27.69 -38.88
C GLU A 113 -36.16 26.85 -40.07
N ASN A 114 -36.55 25.58 -40.11
CA ASN A 114 -36.52 24.81 -41.33
C ASN A 114 -37.72 25.26 -42.18
N GLN A 115 -37.53 26.34 -42.93
CA GLN A 115 -38.34 26.60 -44.12
C GLN A 115 -38.03 25.49 -45.13
N ASN A 116 -38.80 24.41 -45.06
CA ASN A 116 -38.99 23.30 -46.01
C ASN A 116 -39.73 22.27 -45.14
N GLU A 117 -40.98 21.87 -45.34
CA GLU A 117 -41.60 21.43 -46.58
C GLU A 117 -43.13 21.48 -46.37
N GLN A 118 -43.84 22.32 -47.11
CA GLN A 118 -45.22 21.99 -47.45
C GLN A 118 -45.17 21.11 -48.70
N GLN A 119 -45.93 20.02 -48.64
CA GLN A 119 -46.26 19.08 -49.73
C GLN A 119 -45.20 18.04 -50.07
N ARG A 120 -45.29 16.90 -49.38
CA ARG A 120 -45.41 15.60 -50.06
C ARG A 120 -46.43 14.72 -49.35
N GLN A 121 -47.68 14.84 -49.79
CA GLN A 121 -48.59 13.70 -49.80
C GLN A 121 -47.93 12.61 -50.63
N PHE A 122 -47.35 11.61 -49.98
CA PHE A 122 -47.18 10.29 -50.56
C PHE A 122 -47.81 9.30 -49.59
N GLU A 123 -48.91 8.72 -50.07
CA GLU A 123 -49.64 7.65 -49.42
C GLU A 123 -48.70 6.49 -49.07
N SER A 124 -48.94 5.91 -47.90
CA SER A 124 -48.22 4.73 -47.41
C SER A 124 -48.77 3.47 -48.06
N PRO A 125 -47.87 2.52 -48.40
CA PRO A 125 -48.31 1.13 -48.42
C PRO A 125 -47.28 0.24 -47.75
N LEU A 126 -47.23 0.25 -46.41
CA LEU A 126 -46.88 -0.95 -45.61
C LEU A 126 -47.59 -0.87 -44.26
N LYS A 127 -48.92 -1.06 -44.31
CA LYS A 127 -49.63 -1.68 -43.19
C LYS A 127 -49.23 -3.16 -43.17
N GLY A 128 -48.66 -3.63 -42.07
CA GLY A 128 -48.66 -5.06 -41.76
C GLY A 128 -47.33 -5.66 -41.30
N LEU A 129 -46.72 -5.15 -40.23
CA LEU A 129 -46.02 -6.03 -39.28
C LEU A 129 -46.38 -5.58 -37.87
N ARG A 130 -47.35 -6.31 -37.31
CA ARG A 130 -47.68 -6.33 -35.89
C ARG A 130 -46.45 -6.88 -35.17
N LEU A 131 -45.77 -6.08 -34.36
CA LEU A 131 -44.78 -6.58 -33.41
C LEU A 131 -45.46 -6.63 -32.05
N ASP A 132 -45.66 -7.85 -31.59
CA ASP A 132 -46.25 -8.22 -30.30
C ASP A 132 -45.43 -7.66 -29.12
N PRO A 133 -46.07 -7.40 -27.98
CA PRO A 133 -45.39 -6.92 -26.78
C PRO A 133 -44.59 -8.04 -26.11
N CYS A 134 -43.45 -7.66 -25.53
CA CYS A 134 -42.56 -8.47 -24.68
C CYS A 134 -41.62 -9.46 -25.41
N THR A 135 -40.37 -9.04 -25.58
CA THR A 135 -39.23 -9.96 -25.51
C THR A 135 -38.26 -9.42 -24.47
N VAL A 136 -38.13 -10.17 -23.37
CA VAL A 136 -37.15 -9.94 -22.32
C VAL A 136 -35.77 -10.13 -22.93
N ILE A 137 -34.96 -9.08 -22.92
CA ILE A 137 -33.53 -9.19 -23.20
C ILE A 137 -32.84 -9.40 -21.85
N ASP A 138 -32.55 -10.66 -21.52
CA ASP A 138 -31.64 -10.99 -20.43
C ASP A 138 -30.25 -10.43 -20.76
N LEU A 139 -29.78 -9.46 -19.97
CA LEU A 139 -28.36 -9.10 -19.96
C LEU A 139 -27.58 -10.14 -19.14
N PRO A 140 -26.41 -10.59 -19.62
CA PRO A 140 -25.57 -11.49 -18.85
C PRO A 140 -25.05 -10.80 -17.58
N ARG A 141 -25.35 -11.44 -16.45
CA ARG A 141 -24.81 -11.11 -15.13
C ARG A 141 -23.29 -11.26 -15.18
N LYS A 142 -22.55 -10.17 -15.00
CA LYS A 142 -21.10 -10.26 -14.69
C LYS A 142 -20.97 -10.89 -13.30
N VAL A 143 -20.31 -12.04 -13.25
CA VAL A 143 -19.68 -12.61 -12.04
C VAL A 143 -18.31 -11.96 -11.90
#